data_AF-A0A5M6DDY8-F1
#
_entry.id   AF-A0A5M6DDY8-F1
#
_cell.length_a   1.000
_cell.length_b   1.000
_cell.length_c   1.000
_cell.angle_alpha   90.00
_cell.angle_beta   90.00
_cell.angle_gamma   90.00
#
_symmetry.space_group_name_H-M   'P 1'
#
loop_
_entity.id
_entity.type
_entity.pdbx_description
1 polymer ?
#
loop_
_entity_poly.entity_id
_entity_poly.type
_entity_poly.pdbx_seq_one_letter_code
_entity_poly.pdbx_strand_id
1 'polypeptide(L)'
;MVNLIFPPKYMAVYAQCIDDSLPAFEPQEWIQEGRIYQVKHYTEALNNSEGFAVTILDANGEEIHPSPSHWSFASDRFEIFSICLN
;
A
#
# COMPACT_ATOMS: atom_id res chain seq x y z
N MET A 1 12.91 5.54 14.42
CA MET A 1 13.14 4.43 13.48
C MET A 1 11.82 3.70 13.39
N VAL A 2 11.18 3.69 12.22
CA VAL A 2 9.86 3.07 12.03
C VAL A 2 10.10 1.66 11.48
N ASN A 3 9.50 0.64 12.11
CA ASN A 3 9.76 -0.76 11.76
C ASN A 3 8.93 -1.17 10.55
N LEU A 4 9.58 -1.50 9.44
CA LEU A 4 8.91 -2.08 8.28
C LEU A 4 8.51 -3.54 8.59
N ILE A 5 7.23 -3.85 8.39
CA ILE A 5 6.68 -5.18 8.57
C ILE A 5 6.51 -5.81 7.19
N PHE A 6 7.30 -6.86 6.95
CA PHE A 6 7.21 -7.66 5.74
C PHE A 6 6.30 -8.87 6.00
N PRO A 7 5.31 -9.14 5.12
CA PRO A 7 4.54 -10.36 5.19
C PRO A 7 5.45 -11.61 5.19
N PRO A 8 5.18 -12.61 6.04
CA PRO A 8 5.95 -13.84 6.05
C PRO A 8 5.71 -14.65 4.77
N LYS A 9 6.66 -15.50 4.37
CA LYS A 9 6.61 -16.23 3.08
C LYS A 9 5.39 -17.12 2.87
N TYR A 10 4.73 -17.56 3.94
CA TYR A 10 3.52 -18.38 3.91
C TYR A 10 2.23 -17.54 3.85
N MET A 11 2.33 -16.21 3.75
CA MET A 11 1.19 -15.31 3.72
C MET A 11 1.39 -14.24 2.66
N ALA A 12 0.47 -14.17 1.70
CA ALA A 12 0.39 -13.06 0.78
C ALA A 12 -0.57 -12.02 1.34
N VAL A 13 -0.20 -10.74 1.31
CA VAL A 13 -1.05 -9.62 1.72
C VAL A 13 -1.39 -8.80 0.49
N TYR A 14 -2.65 -8.41 0.37
CA TYR A 14 -3.18 -7.64 -0.75
C TYR A 14 -3.95 -6.43 -0.23
N ALA A 15 -4.01 -5.40 -1.07
CA ALA A 15 -4.71 -4.16 -0.82
C ALA A 15 -5.63 -3.87 -2.01
N GLN A 16 -6.95 -3.94 -1.79
CA GLN A 16 -7.94 -3.51 -2.77
C GLN A 16 -8.17 -2.01 -2.60
N CYS A 17 -7.93 -1.23 -3.66
CA CYS A 17 -8.18 0.20 -3.64
C CYS A 17 -9.69 0.46 -3.53
N ILE A 18 -10.10 1.18 -2.48
CA ILE A 18 -11.49 1.60 -2.25
C ILE A 18 -11.67 3.12 -2.43
N ASP A 19 -10.57 3.87 -2.51
CA ASP A 19 -10.59 5.31 -2.75
C ASP A 19 -9.38 5.71 -3.62
N ASP A 20 -9.64 6.03 -4.89
CA ASP A 20 -8.63 6.50 -5.84
C ASP A 20 -8.57 8.02 -5.98
N SER A 21 -9.18 8.77 -5.06
CA SER A 21 -9.17 10.24 -5.06
C SER A 21 -7.75 10.78 -5.18
N LEU A 22 -7.50 11.56 -6.24
CA LEU A 22 -6.18 12.11 -6.56
C LEU A 22 -5.64 12.94 -5.38
N PRO A 23 -4.34 12.82 -5.08
CA PRO A 23 -3.75 13.57 -4.00
C PRO A 23 -3.53 15.02 -4.47
N ALA A 24 -3.09 15.89 -3.56
CA ALA A 24 -2.80 17.29 -3.90
C ALA A 24 -1.58 17.48 -4.84
N PHE A 25 -0.84 16.41 -5.17
CA PHE A 25 0.35 16.41 -6.02
C PHE A 25 0.15 15.50 -7.24
N GLU A 26 0.92 15.69 -8.32
CA GLU A 26 0.87 14.77 -9.47
C GLU A 26 1.64 13.48 -9.17
N PRO A 27 0.97 12.32 -9.15
CA PRO A 27 1.61 11.04 -8.88
C PRO A 27 2.37 10.51 -10.10
N GLN A 28 3.43 9.72 -9.85
CA GLN A 28 4.16 9.04 -10.93
C GLN A 28 3.36 7.84 -11.46
N GLU A 29 2.81 7.05 -10.56
CA GLU A 29 1.89 5.97 -10.85
C GLU A 29 0.73 6.05 -9.85
N TRP A 30 -0.49 5.85 -10.35
CA TRP A 30 -1.69 6.02 -9.55
C TRP A 30 -2.49 4.74 -9.39
N ILE A 31 -3.11 4.62 -8.23
CA ILE A 31 -4.01 3.52 -7.91
C ILE A 31 -5.37 3.73 -8.59
N GLN A 32 -6.08 2.65 -8.82
CA GLN A 32 -7.39 2.65 -9.49
C GLN A 32 -8.42 2.01 -8.58
N GLU A 33 -9.59 2.64 -8.41
CA GLU A 33 -10.66 2.10 -7.57
C GLU A 33 -11.04 0.68 -8.03
N GLY A 34 -11.23 -0.22 -7.06
CA GLY A 34 -11.58 -1.62 -7.28
C GLY A 34 -10.40 -2.53 -7.68
N ARG A 35 -9.23 -1.97 -7.99
CA ARG A 35 -8.04 -2.77 -8.33
C ARG A 35 -7.36 -3.32 -7.08
N ILE A 36 -6.90 -4.56 -7.16
CA ILE A 36 -6.16 -5.24 -6.11
C ILE A 36 -4.67 -5.17 -6.42
N TYR A 37 -3.89 -4.76 -5.42
CA TYR A 37 -2.44 -4.67 -5.48
C TYR A 37 -1.80 -5.59 -4.45
N GLN A 38 -0.62 -6.11 -4.76
CA GLN A 38 0.14 -6.89 -3.79
C GLN A 38 0.83 -5.94 -2.81
N VAL A 39 0.76 -6.24 -1.52
CA VAL A 39 1.45 -5.45 -0.48
C VAL A 39 2.87 -5.99 -0.32
N LYS A 40 3.87 -5.12 -0.52
CA LYS A 40 5.29 -5.44 -0.28
C LYS A 40 5.59 -5.45 1.22
N HIS A 41 5.21 -4.37 1.89
CA HIS A 41 5.35 -4.18 3.33
C HIS A 41 4.41 -3.10 3.80
N TYR A 42 4.20 -3.06 5.11
CA TYR A 42 3.44 -2.02 5.78
C TYR A 42 4.14 -1.60 7.07
N THR A 43 3.81 -0.43 7.57
CA THR A 43 4.41 0.10 8.79
C THR A 43 3.46 1.07 9.48
N GLU A 44 3.63 1.29 10.77
CA GLU A 44 2.84 2.29 11.49
C GLU A 44 3.02 3.68 10.85
N ALA A 45 1.93 4.42 10.69
CA ALA A 45 2.03 5.78 10.17
C ALA A 45 2.77 6.66 11.18
N LEU A 46 3.58 7.59 10.68
CA LEU A 46 4.21 8.62 11.52
C LEU A 46 3.17 9.56 12.16
N ASN A 47 2.02 9.71 11.52
CA ASN A 47 0.88 10.49 11.98
C ASN A 47 -0.26 9.53 12.38
N ASN A 48 -0.63 9.52 13.67
CA ASN A 48 -1.60 8.58 14.25
C ASN A 48 -3.05 8.72 13.74
N SER A 49 -3.33 9.62 12.80
CA SER A 49 -4.66 9.89 12.27
C SER A 49 -5.00 9.10 10.99
N GLU A 50 -4.02 8.47 10.32
CA GLU A 50 -4.17 7.92 8.96
C GLU A 50 -3.99 6.39 8.90
N GLY A 51 -4.09 5.71 10.04
CA GLY A 51 -3.90 4.26 10.13
C GLY A 51 -2.44 3.86 9.97
N PHE A 52 -2.15 2.96 9.03
CA PHE A 52 -0.80 2.49 8.73
C PHE A 52 -0.40 2.79 7.28
N ALA A 53 0.89 2.89 7.02
CA ALA A 53 1.45 3.13 5.71
C ALA A 53 1.64 1.80 4.97
N VAL A 54 1.17 1.72 3.73
CA VAL A 54 1.19 0.52 2.88
C VAL A 54 1.99 0.80 1.62
N THR A 55 2.99 -0.03 1.34
CA THR A 55 3.70 -0.02 0.05
C THR A 55 3.21 -1.19 -0.78
N ILE A 56 2.75 -0.87 -1.98
CA ILE A 56 2.15 -1.81 -2.93
C ILE A 56 3.01 -1.99 -4.17
N LEU A 57 2.77 -3.08 -4.88
CA LEU A 57 3.46 -3.44 -6.11
C LEU A 57 2.52 -3.40 -7.32
N ASP A 58 3.07 -3.06 -8.48
CA ASP A 58 2.43 -3.19 -9.78
C ASP A 58 2.41 -4.66 -10.28
N ALA A 59 1.96 -4.87 -11.52
CA ALA A 59 1.91 -6.20 -12.12
C ALA A 59 3.31 -6.77 -12.48
N ASN A 60 4.33 -5.91 -12.58
CA ASN A 60 5.71 -6.30 -12.88
C ASN A 60 6.53 -6.53 -11.60
N GLY A 61 5.99 -6.21 -10.42
CA GLY A 61 6.66 -6.30 -9.13
C GLY A 61 7.41 -5.02 -8.72
N GLU A 62 7.17 -3.91 -9.42
CA GLU A 62 7.73 -2.60 -9.12
C GLU A 62 6.90 -1.86 -8.08
N GLU A 63 7.54 -1.02 -7.26
CA GLU A 63 6.84 -0.25 -6.22
C GLU A 63 6.04 0.90 -6.83
N ILE A 64 4.77 1.01 -6.42
CA ILE A 64 3.94 2.16 -6.76
C ILE A 64 4.05 3.17 -5.63
N HIS A 65 4.39 4.41 -5.97
CA HIS A 65 4.53 5.50 -5.02
C HIS A 65 3.52 6.62 -5.31
N PRO A 66 2.85 7.16 -4.28
CA PRO A 66 1.97 8.31 -4.47
C PRO A 66 2.76 9.53 -4.95
N SER A 67 4.00 9.76 -4.49
CA SER A 67 4.82 10.87 -4.99
C SER A 67 6.32 10.63 -4.81
N PRO A 68 7.20 11.43 -5.46
CA PRO A 68 8.65 11.32 -5.25
C PRO A 68 9.10 11.47 -3.79
N SER A 69 8.27 12.10 -2.96
CA SER A 69 8.54 12.32 -1.52
C SER A 69 7.74 11.39 -0.61
N HIS A 70 6.80 10.61 -1.14
CA HIS A 70 5.93 9.71 -0.37
C HIS A 70 6.01 8.30 -0.95
N TRP A 71 6.55 7.38 -0.15
CA TRP A 71 6.88 6.02 -0.61
C TRP A 71 5.78 4.99 -0.33
N SER A 72 4.76 5.37 0.43
CA SER A 72 3.67 4.51 0.85
C SER A 72 2.34 5.26 0.82
N PHE A 73 1.25 4.55 0.61
CA PHE A 73 -0.09 5.08 0.72
C PHE A 73 -0.65 4.89 2.14
N ALA A 74 -1.62 5.71 2.52
CA ALA A 74 -2.38 5.51 3.75
C ALA A 74 -3.33 4.31 3.61
N SER A 75 -3.47 3.52 4.68
CA SER A 75 -4.26 2.29 4.68
C SER A 75 -5.76 2.51 4.54
N ASP A 76 -6.26 3.69 4.90
CA ASP A 76 -7.67 4.08 4.78
C ASP A 76 -8.19 4.05 3.33
N ARG A 77 -7.30 4.16 2.36
CA ARG A 77 -7.62 4.05 0.92
C ARG A 77 -7.76 2.63 0.42
N PHE A 78 -7.50 1.63 1.27
CA PHE A 78 -7.51 0.23 0.88
C PHE A 78 -8.28 -0.65 1.85
N GLU A 79 -8.98 -1.64 1.30
CA GLU A 79 -9.39 -2.82 2.04
C GLU A 79 -8.27 -3.86 1.96
N ILE A 80 -7.71 -4.24 3.12
CA ILE A 80 -6.54 -5.11 3.20
C ILE A 80 -6.95 -6.48 3.68
N PHE A 81 -6.52 -7.50 2.94
CA PHE A 81 -6.76 -8.90 3.26
C PHE A 81 -5.51 -9.74 3.02
N SER A 82 -5.46 -10.89 3.68
CA SER A 82 -4.37 -11.83 3.55
C SER A 82 -4.86 -13.19 3.06
N ILE A 83 -4.00 -13.86 2.30
CA ILE A 83 -4.20 -15.23 1.85
C ILE A 83 -3.08 -16.07 2.45
N CYS A 84 -3.45 -17.07 3.25
CA CYS A 84 -2.51 -18.08 3.74
C CYS A 84 -2.17 -19.03 2.60
N LEU A 85 -0.88 -19.08 2.24
CA LEU A 85 -0.35 -20.00 1.24
C LEU A 85 0.03 -21.30 1.96
N ASN A 86 -0.77 -22.36 1.75
CA ASN A 86 -0.43 -23.72 2.17
C ASN A 86 0.58 -24.34 1.20
#